data_AF-A0A2E5GY03-F1
#
_entry.id   AF-A0A2E5GY03-F1
#
_cell.length_a   1.000
_cell.length_b   1.000
_cell.length_c   1.000
_cell.angle_alpha   90.00
_cell.angle_beta   90.00
_cell.angle_gamma   90.00
#
_symmetry.space_group_name_H-M   'P 1'
#
loop_
_entity.id
_entity.type
_entity.pdbx_description
1 polymer ?
#
loop_
_entity_poly.entity_id
_entity_poly.type
_entity_poly.pdbx_seq_one_letter_code
_entity_poly.pdbx_strand_id
1 'polypeptide(L)'
;MIAKGIILARVCVVVLCSAMHVSAQIETSYSFHMSPAQSERGRLVYENECASCHLSNFQGSFEAPVLAGSNFTSVWGKRSFEALIAETRSMPPMLPGSLSIDDYDAVMVYLLGANGVPVNGKVLSAELLDSVGTVLSSVNSESMTDTSEDEQTIPVRGPSGTTNSWREISDFRPVTEEDLINPSSAEWIMYRRTYDAWGHSPLKQINRDNISSMRLAWVWAMGSGTNQPTPLIRDGIMYLANPRNVIQALDARTGTLIWEYRREFAEDFNVPFFQ
;
A
#
# COMPACT_ATOMS: atom_id res chain seq x y z
N MET A 1 35.16 61.66 -73.38
CA MET A 1 34.38 61.76 -72.12
C MET A 1 33.26 60.73 -72.16
N ILE A 2 33.02 60.10 -71.01
CA ILE A 2 31.95 59.14 -70.66
C ILE A 2 32.24 57.67 -70.99
N ALA A 3 32.67 56.96 -69.93
CA ALA A 3 32.68 55.52 -69.77
C ALA A 3 31.34 55.02 -69.20
N LYS A 4 30.91 53.82 -69.62
CA LYS A 4 29.92 52.93 -68.99
C LYS A 4 30.47 51.52 -69.19
N GLY A 5 30.74 50.63 -68.23
CA GLY A 5 30.12 50.38 -66.94
C GLY A 5 29.50 48.98 -66.97
N ILE A 6 30.34 47.93 -66.86
CA ILE A 6 29.96 46.51 -66.94
C ILE A 6 29.42 46.05 -65.58
N ILE A 7 28.23 45.43 -65.57
CA ILE A 7 27.63 44.81 -64.38
C ILE A 7 28.01 43.31 -64.37
N LEU A 8 28.75 42.88 -63.36
CA LEU A 8 29.01 41.47 -63.05
C LEU A 8 28.03 41.01 -61.96
N ALA A 9 27.16 40.05 -62.29
CA ALA A 9 26.28 39.38 -61.34
C ALA A 9 27.06 38.30 -60.57
N ARG A 10 27.05 38.39 -59.23
CA ARG A 10 27.59 37.36 -58.33
C ARG A 10 26.56 36.24 -58.14
N VAL A 11 26.93 35.02 -58.55
CA VAL A 11 26.21 33.79 -58.22
C VAL A 11 26.63 33.35 -56.82
N CYS A 12 25.66 33.24 -55.90
CA CYS A 12 25.87 32.72 -54.55
C CYS A 12 25.40 31.25 -54.54
N VAL A 13 26.32 30.29 -54.44
CA VAL A 13 26.01 28.87 -54.31
C VAL A 13 25.80 28.57 -52.83
N VAL A 14 24.55 28.28 -52.44
CA VAL A 14 24.20 27.80 -51.10
C VAL A 14 24.32 26.28 -51.10
N VAL A 15 25.31 25.76 -50.37
CA VAL A 15 25.47 24.31 -50.13
C VAL A 15 24.57 23.93 -48.94
N LEU A 16 23.46 23.24 -49.22
CA LEU A 16 22.61 22.63 -48.21
C LEU A 16 23.22 21.28 -47.80
N CYS A 17 23.83 21.25 -46.62
CA CYS A 17 24.32 20.02 -45.99
C CYS A 17 23.21 19.47 -45.09
N SER A 18 22.48 18.45 -45.55
CA SER A 18 21.46 17.76 -44.76
C SER A 18 22.14 16.79 -43.79
N ALA A 19 22.26 17.19 -42.51
CA ALA A 19 22.69 16.30 -41.45
C ALA A 19 21.54 15.35 -41.08
N MET A 20 21.58 14.11 -41.59
CA MET A 20 20.72 13.03 -41.10
C MET A 20 21.14 12.69 -39.67
N HIS A 21 20.39 13.17 -38.69
CA HIS A 21 20.51 12.69 -37.31
C HIS A 21 19.77 11.36 -37.21
N VAL A 22 20.52 10.25 -37.25
CA VAL A 22 20.03 8.98 -36.74
C VAL A 22 20.13 9.05 -35.22
N SER A 23 19.03 9.39 -34.55
CA SER A 23 18.91 9.15 -33.12
C SER A 23 18.72 7.65 -32.91
N ALA A 24 19.82 6.93 -32.65
CA ALA A 24 19.74 5.60 -32.07
C ALA A 24 19.22 5.77 -30.63
N GLN A 25 17.90 5.65 -30.44
CA GLN A 25 17.35 5.42 -29.12
C GLN A 25 17.76 4.01 -28.70
N ILE A 26 18.76 3.92 -27.81
CA ILE A 26 19.01 2.68 -27.09
C ILE A 26 17.86 2.60 -26.08
N GLU A 27 16.76 1.95 -26.47
CA GLU A 27 15.81 1.42 -25.48
C GLU A 27 16.58 0.36 -24.70
N THR A 28 17.08 0.72 -23.52
CA THR A 28 17.45 -0.28 -22.53
C THR A 28 16.17 -1.00 -22.14
N SER A 29 15.83 -2.05 -22.89
CA SER A 29 14.71 -2.92 -22.59
C SER A 29 15.01 -3.61 -21.28
N TYR A 30 14.47 -3.06 -20.20
CA TYR A 30 14.50 -3.73 -18.91
C TYR A 30 13.74 -5.05 -19.06
N SER A 31 14.36 -6.14 -18.64
CA SER A 31 13.79 -7.48 -18.80
C SER A 31 13.84 -8.21 -17.47
N PHE A 32 12.77 -8.92 -17.15
CA PHE A 32 12.61 -9.57 -15.86
C PHE A 32 12.63 -11.07 -16.03
N HIS A 33 13.63 -11.74 -15.46
CA HIS A 33 13.68 -13.19 -15.45
C HIS A 33 12.81 -13.70 -14.29
N MET A 34 11.72 -14.41 -14.60
CA MET A 34 10.82 -14.98 -13.58
C MET A 34 11.35 -16.33 -13.09
N SER A 35 12.60 -16.40 -12.62
CA SER A 35 13.24 -17.66 -12.22
C SER A 35 12.98 -18.04 -10.76
N PRO A 36 12.84 -19.35 -10.43
CA PRO A 36 12.68 -19.80 -9.05
C PRO A 36 13.81 -19.33 -8.13
N ALA A 37 15.06 -19.33 -8.63
CA ALA A 37 16.22 -18.85 -7.88
C ALA A 37 16.14 -17.35 -7.54
N GLN A 38 15.64 -16.51 -8.46
CA GLN A 38 15.43 -15.09 -8.18
C GLN A 38 14.26 -14.86 -7.22
N SER A 39 13.18 -15.62 -7.36
CA SER A 39 12.07 -15.55 -6.41
C SER A 39 12.50 -15.96 -5.00
N GLU A 40 13.31 -17.01 -4.86
CA GLU A 40 13.82 -17.45 -3.56
C GLU A 40 14.78 -16.42 -2.94
N ARG A 41 15.70 -15.85 -3.75
CA ARG A 41 16.51 -14.71 -3.30
C ARG A 41 15.62 -13.54 -2.86
N GLY A 42 14.59 -13.24 -3.65
CA GLY A 42 13.63 -12.18 -3.36
C GLY A 42 12.88 -12.40 -2.06
N ARG A 43 12.48 -13.65 -1.77
CA ARG A 43 11.87 -14.04 -0.49
C ARG A 43 12.78 -13.74 0.69
N LEU A 44 14.04 -14.14 0.62
CA LEU A 44 15.02 -13.91 1.68
C LEU A 44 15.27 -12.41 1.93
N VAL A 45 15.40 -11.62 0.86
CA VAL A 45 15.55 -10.16 0.97
C VAL A 45 14.27 -9.54 1.54
N TYR A 46 13.10 -9.94 1.04
CA TYR A 46 11.81 -9.44 1.52
C TYR A 46 11.59 -9.73 3.01
N GLU A 47 11.90 -10.94 3.47
CA GLU A 47 11.81 -11.33 4.87
C GLU A 47 12.70 -10.46 5.77
N ASN A 48 13.92 -10.17 5.33
CA ASN A 48 14.88 -9.40 6.12
C ASN A 48 14.60 -7.87 6.11
N GLU A 49 14.18 -7.33 4.96
CA GLU A 49 14.17 -5.88 4.70
C GLU A 49 12.77 -5.28 4.62
N CYS A 50 11.75 -6.07 4.28
CA CYS A 50 10.40 -5.57 3.99
C CYS A 50 9.34 -6.08 4.97
N ALA A 51 9.48 -7.31 5.47
CA ALA A 51 8.45 -8.01 6.24
C ALA A 51 8.16 -7.37 7.61
N SER A 52 9.09 -6.58 8.16
CA SER A 52 8.85 -5.83 9.40
C SER A 52 7.65 -4.88 9.29
N CYS A 53 7.40 -4.32 8.11
CA CYS A 53 6.27 -3.43 7.82
C CYS A 53 5.20 -4.15 6.99
N HIS A 54 5.58 -4.89 5.94
CA HIS A 54 4.64 -5.49 4.99
C HIS A 54 4.18 -6.90 5.35
N LEU A 55 4.71 -7.47 6.44
CA LEU A 55 4.52 -8.84 6.90
C LEU A 55 5.02 -9.89 5.90
N SER A 56 5.48 -11.04 6.40
CA SER A 56 5.95 -12.16 5.56
C SER A 56 4.87 -12.70 4.60
N ASN A 57 3.59 -12.48 4.93
CA ASN A 57 2.44 -12.86 4.11
C ASN A 57 1.85 -11.71 3.27
N PHE A 58 2.59 -10.61 3.08
CA PHE A 58 2.20 -9.46 2.24
C PHE A 58 0.97 -8.67 2.69
N GLN A 59 0.49 -8.90 3.92
CA GLN A 59 -0.76 -8.28 4.36
C GLN A 59 -0.61 -6.85 4.88
N GLY A 60 0.61 -6.32 4.96
CA GLY A 60 0.82 -4.98 5.50
C GLY A 60 0.56 -4.88 7.01
N SER A 61 1.07 -3.81 7.61
CA SER A 61 0.80 -3.46 9.00
C SER A 61 0.84 -1.94 9.18
N PHE A 62 -0.02 -1.43 10.07
CA PHE A 62 -0.11 0.00 10.38
C PHE A 62 -0.32 0.87 9.12
N GLU A 63 0.72 1.57 8.67
CA GLU A 63 0.73 2.43 7.47
C GLU A 63 1.19 1.71 6.20
N ALA A 64 1.81 0.53 6.33
CA ALA A 64 2.30 -0.24 5.19
C ALA A 64 1.15 -1.01 4.51
N PRO A 65 0.90 -0.80 3.21
CA PRO A 65 -0.20 -1.43 2.51
C PRO A 65 -0.02 -2.94 2.33
N VAL A 66 -1.15 -3.62 2.10
CA VAL A 66 -1.19 -4.99 1.58
C VAL A 66 -0.54 -5.02 0.19
N LEU A 67 0.42 -5.92 -0.01
CA LEU A 67 1.21 -6.06 -1.24
C LEU A 67 0.77 -7.22 -2.14
N ALA A 68 -0.19 -8.05 -1.72
CA ALA A 68 -0.71 -9.14 -2.55
C ALA A 68 -2.24 -9.23 -2.58
N GLY A 69 -2.77 -9.71 -3.70
CA GLY A 69 -4.20 -9.96 -3.89
C GLY A 69 -4.98 -8.76 -4.42
N SER A 70 -6.31 -8.78 -4.23
CA SER A 70 -7.23 -7.84 -4.89
C SER A 70 -6.95 -6.36 -4.60
N ASN A 71 -6.48 -6.03 -3.39
CA ASN A 71 -6.11 -4.66 -3.04
C ASN A 71 -4.90 -4.19 -3.86
N PHE A 72 -3.87 -5.03 -3.99
CA PHE A 72 -2.70 -4.73 -4.81
C PHE A 72 -3.10 -4.49 -6.26
N THR A 73 -3.90 -5.39 -6.85
CA THR A 73 -4.39 -5.24 -8.23
C THR A 73 -5.21 -3.97 -8.43
N SER A 74 -6.04 -3.58 -7.46
CA SER A 74 -6.84 -2.34 -7.52
C SER A 74 -5.97 -1.08 -7.57
N VAL A 75 -4.90 -1.03 -6.76
CA VAL A 75 -4.00 0.13 -6.68
C VAL A 75 -3.04 0.17 -7.86
N TRP A 76 -2.42 -0.97 -8.19
CA TRP A 76 -1.31 -1.04 -9.13
C TRP A 76 -1.69 -1.43 -10.54
N GLY A 77 -2.81 -2.12 -10.74
CA GLY A 77 -3.16 -2.71 -12.04
C GLY A 77 -3.23 -1.71 -13.20
N LYS A 78 -3.58 -0.45 -12.94
CA LYS A 78 -3.62 0.63 -13.95
C LYS A 78 -2.33 1.47 -14.01
N ARG A 79 -1.36 1.21 -13.13
CA ARG A 79 -0.10 1.96 -13.04
C ARG A 79 0.98 1.26 -13.88
N SER A 80 1.99 2.03 -14.29
CA SER A 80 3.12 1.48 -15.02
C SER A 80 3.93 0.54 -14.13
N PHE A 81 4.57 -0.46 -14.75
CA PHE A 81 5.49 -1.32 -14.02
C PHE A 81 6.68 -0.54 -13.47
N GLU A 82 7.16 0.47 -14.21
CA GLU A 82 8.20 1.40 -13.77
C GLU A 82 7.80 2.13 -12.48
N ALA A 83 6.54 2.56 -12.34
CA ALA A 83 6.07 3.19 -11.11
C ALA A 83 6.11 2.23 -9.91
N LEU A 84 5.83 0.95 -10.12
CA LEU A 84 5.93 -0.06 -9.07
C LEU A 84 7.40 -0.30 -8.66
N ILE A 85 8.33 -0.34 -9.61
CA ILE A 85 9.77 -0.43 -9.31
C ILE A 85 10.24 0.80 -8.54
N ALA A 86 9.87 2.00 -9.01
CA ALA A 86 10.24 3.25 -8.37
C ALA A 86 9.74 3.34 -6.93
N GLU A 87 8.50 2.91 -6.68
CA GLU A 87 7.94 2.81 -5.33
C GLU A 87 8.68 1.76 -4.48
N THR A 88 8.98 0.60 -5.05
CA THR A 88 9.72 -0.44 -4.31
C THR A 88 11.11 0.04 -3.90
N ARG A 89 11.78 0.84 -4.75
CA ARG A 89 13.09 1.44 -4.47
C ARG A 89 13.03 2.63 -3.49
N SER A 90 11.85 3.22 -3.29
CA SER A 90 11.65 4.24 -2.25
C SER A 90 11.62 3.63 -0.84
N MET A 91 11.52 2.29 -0.75
CA MET A 91 11.49 1.53 0.49
C MET A 91 12.87 0.94 0.85
N PRO A 92 13.18 0.82 2.15
CA PRO A 92 12.38 1.29 3.30
C PRO A 92 12.35 2.82 3.45
N PRO A 93 11.30 3.44 4.04
CA PRO A 93 11.16 4.91 4.07
C PRO A 93 12.29 5.64 4.80
N MET A 94 12.91 4.97 5.77
CA MET A 94 14.02 5.51 6.55
C MET A 94 15.35 5.45 5.79
N LEU A 95 15.46 4.59 4.77
CA LEU A 95 16.66 4.41 3.98
C LEU A 95 16.34 3.98 2.53
N PRO A 96 15.76 4.87 1.71
CA PRO A 96 15.44 4.58 0.32
C PRO A 96 16.69 4.16 -0.48
N GLY A 97 16.55 3.15 -1.34
CA GLY A 97 17.65 2.66 -2.18
C GLY A 97 18.75 1.92 -1.41
N SER A 98 18.46 1.36 -0.23
CA SER A 98 19.44 0.64 0.60
C SER A 98 19.92 -0.68 -0.01
N LEU A 99 19.16 -1.27 -0.92
CA LEU A 99 19.46 -2.58 -1.52
C LEU A 99 20.13 -2.45 -2.89
N SER A 100 20.82 -3.50 -3.32
CA SER A 100 21.34 -3.57 -4.69
C SER A 100 20.19 -3.62 -5.70
N ILE A 101 20.45 -3.19 -6.94
CA ILE A 101 19.47 -3.30 -8.03
C ILE A 101 19.02 -4.76 -8.17
N ASP A 102 19.94 -5.71 -8.13
CA ASP A 102 19.59 -7.13 -8.28
C ASP A 102 18.75 -7.67 -7.10
N ASP A 103 18.89 -7.11 -5.88
CA ASP A 103 18.06 -7.48 -4.73
C ASP A 103 16.65 -6.90 -4.87
N TYR A 104 16.52 -5.64 -5.27
CA TYR A 104 15.21 -5.07 -5.61
C TYR A 104 14.52 -5.86 -6.71
N ASP A 105 15.30 -6.29 -7.70
CA ASP A 105 14.77 -7.03 -8.81
C ASP A 105 14.28 -8.42 -8.36
N ALA A 106 15.06 -9.09 -7.51
CA ALA A 106 14.65 -10.34 -6.89
C ALA A 106 13.36 -10.19 -6.05
N VAL A 107 13.24 -9.13 -5.23
CA VAL A 107 12.02 -8.84 -4.45
C VAL A 107 10.81 -8.65 -5.36
N MET A 108 10.99 -7.99 -6.51
CA MET A 108 9.90 -7.82 -7.48
C MET A 108 9.46 -9.15 -8.09
N VAL A 109 10.39 -10.08 -8.39
CA VAL A 109 10.04 -11.43 -8.88
C VAL A 109 9.16 -12.13 -7.84
N TYR A 110 9.60 -12.08 -6.58
CA TYR A 110 8.88 -12.67 -5.45
C TYR A 110 7.48 -12.07 -5.26
N LEU A 111 7.36 -10.73 -5.32
CA LEU A 111 6.10 -9.99 -5.22
C LEU A 111 5.13 -10.32 -6.35
N LEU A 112 5.63 -10.42 -7.58
CA LEU A 112 4.82 -10.82 -8.75
C LEU A 112 4.34 -12.26 -8.62
N GLY A 113 5.19 -13.17 -8.13
CA GLY A 113 4.82 -14.54 -7.79
C GLY A 113 3.69 -14.61 -6.77
N ALA A 114 3.77 -13.82 -5.71
CA ALA A 114 2.72 -13.71 -4.69
C ALA A 114 1.39 -13.14 -5.23
N ASN A 115 1.43 -12.45 -6.38
CA ASN A 115 0.26 -11.94 -7.09
C ASN A 115 -0.15 -12.81 -8.30
N GLY A 116 0.37 -14.03 -8.40
CA GLY A 116 -0.08 -15.04 -9.36
C GLY A 116 0.67 -15.04 -10.69
N VAL A 117 1.76 -14.27 -10.85
CA VAL A 117 2.60 -14.37 -12.05
C VAL A 117 3.47 -15.64 -11.94
N PRO A 118 3.56 -16.50 -12.96
CA PRO A 118 4.28 -17.76 -12.84
C PRO A 118 5.79 -17.54 -12.76
N VAL A 119 6.44 -18.16 -11.78
CA VAL A 119 7.89 -18.13 -11.59
C VAL A 119 8.52 -19.38 -12.24
N ASN A 120 8.47 -19.46 -13.57
CA ASN A 120 8.85 -20.64 -14.35
C ASN A 120 10.08 -20.44 -15.25
N GLY A 121 10.91 -19.45 -14.96
CA GLY A 121 12.13 -19.12 -15.70
C GLY A 121 11.91 -18.28 -16.97
N LYS A 122 10.68 -17.99 -17.36
CA LYS A 122 10.38 -17.14 -18.53
C LYS A 122 10.79 -15.68 -18.29
N VAL A 123 11.08 -14.97 -19.38
CA VAL A 123 11.42 -13.55 -19.35
C VAL A 123 10.18 -12.72 -19.61
N LEU A 124 9.88 -11.75 -18.74
CA LEU A 124 8.94 -10.68 -19.02
C LEU A 124 9.61 -9.71 -20.01
N SER A 125 9.10 -9.69 -21.23
CA SER A 125 9.53 -8.78 -22.29
C SER A 125 9.11 -7.34 -21.99
N ALA A 126 9.82 -6.37 -22.56
CA ALA A 126 9.52 -4.94 -22.38
C ALA A 126 8.07 -4.57 -22.72
N GLU A 127 7.45 -5.25 -23.69
CA GLU A 127 6.04 -5.08 -24.07
C GLU A 127 5.06 -5.41 -22.94
N LEU A 128 5.40 -6.37 -22.07
CA LEU A 128 4.56 -6.74 -20.92
C LEU A 128 4.73 -5.77 -19.75
N LEU A 129 5.81 -4.99 -19.73
CA LEU A 129 6.15 -4.07 -18.64
C LEU A 129 5.50 -2.69 -18.77
N ASP A 130 4.55 -2.52 -19.70
CA ASP A 130 3.80 -1.26 -19.85
C ASP A 130 2.96 -0.94 -18.60
N SER A 131 2.27 -1.95 -18.04
CA SER A 131 1.49 -1.81 -16.82
C SER A 131 1.55 -3.05 -15.94
N VAL A 132 1.37 -2.87 -14.62
CA VAL A 132 1.30 -4.00 -13.68
C VAL A 132 0.12 -4.92 -14.04
N GLY A 133 -1.01 -4.36 -14.50
CA GLY A 133 -2.15 -5.17 -14.93
C GLY A 133 -1.82 -6.07 -16.13
N THR A 134 -1.04 -5.58 -17.09
CA THR A 134 -0.55 -6.36 -18.23
C THR A 134 0.31 -7.53 -17.75
N VAL A 135 1.28 -7.27 -16.85
CA VAL A 135 2.11 -8.31 -16.23
C VAL A 135 1.26 -9.35 -15.49
N LEU A 136 0.33 -8.90 -14.64
CA LEU A 136 -0.56 -9.79 -13.87
C LEU A 136 -1.53 -10.60 -14.75
N SER A 137 -1.84 -10.12 -15.96
CA SER A 137 -2.70 -10.84 -16.91
C SER A 137 -1.96 -11.80 -17.85
N SER A 138 -0.62 -11.72 -17.89
CA SER A 138 0.24 -12.55 -18.75
C SER A 138 0.16 -14.05 -18.44
N VAL A 139 -0.43 -14.42 -17.30
CA VAL A 139 -0.82 -15.79 -16.90
C VAL A 139 -1.74 -16.50 -17.90
N ASN A 140 -2.50 -15.75 -18.71
CA ASN A 140 -3.54 -16.31 -19.57
C ASN A 140 -3.14 -16.45 -21.05
N SER A 141 -1.90 -16.15 -21.44
CA SER A 141 -1.47 -16.27 -22.85
C SER A 141 -0.85 -17.64 -23.14
N GLU A 142 -1.57 -18.42 -23.95
CA GLU A 142 -1.29 -19.79 -24.37
C GLU A 142 0.11 -19.97 -24.99
N SER A 143 1.07 -20.43 -24.18
CA SER A 143 2.18 -21.25 -24.66
C SER A 143 2.74 -22.07 -23.49
N MET A 144 1.94 -23.07 -23.13
CA MET A 144 2.33 -24.17 -22.25
C MET A 144 2.79 -25.32 -23.14
N THR A 145 4.10 -25.54 -23.21
CA THR A 145 4.65 -26.86 -23.50
C THR A 145 5.20 -27.43 -22.21
N ASP A 146 4.59 -28.54 -21.83
CA ASP A 146 4.90 -29.43 -20.71
C ASP A 146 6.40 -29.65 -20.51
N THR A 147 6.90 -29.17 -19.36
CA THR A 147 7.97 -29.84 -18.62
C THR A 147 7.70 -29.68 -17.14
N SER A 148 7.35 -30.80 -16.51
CA SER A 148 7.26 -31.01 -15.08
C SER A 148 8.50 -30.50 -14.32
N GLU A 149 8.38 -29.34 -13.67
CA GLU A 149 9.06 -29.04 -12.41
C GLU A 149 8.04 -28.32 -11.52
N ASP A 150 7.93 -28.77 -10.27
CA ASP A 150 6.88 -28.44 -9.30
C ASP A 150 6.42 -26.97 -9.33
N GLU A 151 5.15 -26.76 -9.69
CA GLU A 151 4.47 -25.48 -9.60
C GLU A 151 4.30 -25.09 -8.11
N GLN A 152 5.32 -24.47 -7.53
CA GLN A 152 5.26 -23.90 -6.19
C GLN A 152 4.44 -22.61 -6.21
N THR A 153 3.13 -22.75 -6.08
CA THR A 153 2.29 -21.61 -5.68
C THR A 153 2.65 -21.24 -4.25
N ILE A 154 3.20 -20.03 -4.01
CA ILE A 154 3.39 -19.51 -2.65
C ILE A 154 1.98 -19.35 -2.04
N PRO A 155 1.59 -20.13 -1.02
CA PRO A 155 0.26 -20.01 -0.45
C PRO A 155 0.17 -18.67 0.28
N VAL A 156 -0.57 -17.72 -0.30
CA VAL A 156 -1.00 -16.51 0.40
C VAL A 156 -2.00 -16.95 1.47
N ARG A 157 -1.51 -17.30 2.65
CA ARG A 157 -2.36 -17.56 3.81
C ARG A 157 -2.99 -16.21 4.20
N GLY A 158 -4.29 -16.08 3.98
CA GLY A 158 -5.05 -14.90 4.37
C GLY A 158 -4.86 -14.58 5.86
N PRO A 159 -5.17 -13.35 6.31
CA PRO A 159 -5.03 -12.99 7.72
C PRO A 159 -5.84 -13.97 8.58
N SER A 160 -5.19 -14.71 9.48
CA SER A 160 -5.90 -15.27 10.62
C SER A 160 -5.96 -14.19 11.71
N GLY A 161 -7.17 -13.86 12.12
CA GLY A 161 -7.42 -13.02 13.26
C GLY A 161 -8.52 -13.69 14.07
N THR A 162 -8.38 -13.65 15.38
CA THR A 162 -9.40 -14.20 16.27
C THR A 162 -10.31 -13.07 16.72
N THR A 163 -11.62 -13.23 16.52
CA THR A 163 -12.62 -12.33 17.11
C THR A 163 -13.31 -13.06 18.25
N ASN A 164 -13.17 -12.53 19.45
CA ASN A 164 -13.91 -12.98 20.62
C ASN A 164 -15.06 -12.01 20.88
N SER A 165 -16.27 -12.54 21.04
CA SER A 165 -17.46 -11.76 21.35
C SER A 165 -18.05 -12.21 22.67
N TRP A 166 -18.30 -11.27 23.56
CA TRP A 166 -18.90 -11.51 24.89
C TRP A 166 -20.33 -11.01 24.97
N ARG A 167 -20.72 -10.09 24.09
CA ARG A 167 -22.08 -9.56 24.00
C ARG A 167 -22.50 -9.43 22.54
N GLU A 168 -23.74 -9.80 22.26
CA GLU A 168 -24.35 -9.60 20.95
C GLU A 168 -24.73 -8.11 20.77
N ILE A 169 -24.53 -7.61 19.54
CA ILE A 169 -25.06 -6.32 19.11
C ILE A 169 -26.24 -6.61 18.18
N SER A 170 -27.45 -6.60 18.73
CA SER A 170 -28.68 -6.92 17.97
C SER A 170 -29.13 -5.78 17.06
N ASP A 171 -28.86 -4.54 17.45
CA ASP A 171 -29.38 -3.33 16.78
C ASP A 171 -28.26 -2.55 16.05
N PHE A 172 -27.33 -3.27 15.42
CA PHE A 172 -26.24 -2.62 14.68
C PHE A 172 -26.77 -1.86 13.46
N ARG A 173 -26.51 -0.55 13.43
CA ARG A 173 -26.81 0.30 12.28
C ARG A 173 -25.53 0.66 11.53
N PRO A 174 -25.37 0.21 10.27
CA PRO A 174 -24.25 0.65 9.43
C PRO A 174 -24.17 2.17 9.33
N VAL A 175 -22.95 2.69 9.29
CA VAL A 175 -22.70 4.12 9.03
C VAL A 175 -23.02 4.41 7.57
N THR A 176 -23.85 5.42 7.34
CA THR A 176 -24.20 5.90 6.00
C THR A 176 -23.37 7.13 5.62
N GLU A 177 -23.34 7.47 4.34
CA GLU A 177 -22.72 8.72 3.88
C GLU A 177 -23.37 9.95 4.53
N GLU A 178 -24.70 9.95 4.68
CA GLU A 178 -25.42 11.04 5.37
C GLU A 178 -25.00 11.17 6.84
N ASP A 179 -24.79 10.05 7.55
CA ASP A 179 -24.26 10.09 8.91
C ASP A 179 -22.90 10.81 8.95
N LEU A 180 -22.03 10.61 7.94
CA LEU A 180 -20.70 11.24 7.87
C LEU A 180 -20.76 12.72 7.51
N ILE A 181 -21.69 13.12 6.63
CA ILE A 181 -21.89 14.51 6.21
C ILE A 181 -22.52 15.32 7.34
N ASN A 182 -23.52 14.75 8.02
CA ASN A 182 -24.29 15.43 9.05
C ASN A 182 -24.44 14.54 10.31
N PRO A 183 -23.35 14.33 11.06
CA PRO A 183 -23.37 13.43 12.21
C PRO A 183 -24.20 13.99 13.35
N SER A 184 -24.92 13.10 14.03
CA SER A 184 -25.60 13.40 15.29
C SER A 184 -24.65 14.11 16.27
N SER A 185 -25.17 15.05 17.04
CA SER A 185 -24.40 15.77 18.07
C SER A 185 -23.83 14.82 19.14
N ALA A 186 -24.46 13.67 19.34
CA ALA A 186 -24.07 12.68 20.34
C ALA A 186 -22.96 11.72 19.87
N GLU A 187 -22.55 11.79 18.60
CA GLU A 187 -21.68 10.79 17.98
C GLU A 187 -20.32 11.35 17.55
N TRP A 188 -19.36 10.45 17.43
CA TRP A 188 -18.00 10.70 16.96
C TRP A 188 -17.57 9.57 16.03
N ILE A 189 -18.05 9.59 14.79
CA ILE A 189 -17.92 8.45 13.85
C ILE A 189 -16.74 8.56 12.88
N MET A 190 -15.91 9.60 13.01
CA MET A 190 -14.69 9.79 12.21
C MET A 190 -13.62 10.49 13.03
N TYR A 191 -12.36 10.44 12.58
CA TYR A 191 -11.18 10.90 13.34
C TYR A 191 -11.37 12.27 14.01
N ARG A 192 -11.90 13.27 13.28
CA ARG A 192 -12.10 14.64 13.80
C ARG A 192 -13.58 15.04 13.92
N ARG A 193 -14.46 14.05 14.06
CA ARG A 193 -15.93 14.11 14.11
C ARG A 193 -16.63 14.56 12.81
N THR A 194 -16.13 15.58 12.13
CA THR A 194 -16.71 16.17 10.91
C THR A 194 -15.64 16.36 9.83
N TYR A 195 -16.06 16.44 8.56
CA TYR A 195 -15.15 16.58 7.40
C TYR A 195 -14.33 17.87 7.39
N ASP A 196 -14.79 18.92 8.08
CA ASP A 196 -14.02 20.14 8.31
C ASP A 196 -12.81 19.95 9.25
N ALA A 197 -12.70 18.77 9.87
CA ALA A 197 -11.61 18.32 10.72
C ALA A 197 -11.37 19.16 11.99
N TRP A 198 -12.39 19.83 12.51
CA TRP A 198 -12.26 20.73 13.66
C TRP A 198 -11.99 20.01 14.99
N GLY A 199 -12.46 18.78 15.15
CA GLY A 199 -12.37 18.07 16.44
C GLY A 199 -13.25 18.73 17.51
N HIS A 200 -14.43 19.23 17.13
CA HIS A 200 -15.35 19.95 18.00
C HIS A 200 -16.65 19.16 18.27
N SER A 201 -17.00 18.99 19.56
CA SER A 201 -18.31 18.46 19.96
C SER A 201 -19.31 19.59 20.21
N PRO A 202 -20.53 19.55 19.64
CA PRO A 202 -21.57 20.55 19.86
C PRO A 202 -22.32 20.37 21.19
N LEU A 203 -22.03 19.32 21.98
CA LEU A 203 -22.69 19.06 23.26
C LEU A 203 -22.32 20.13 24.29
N LYS A 204 -23.31 20.55 25.10
CA LYS A 204 -23.16 21.66 26.07
C LYS A 204 -23.47 21.30 27.51
N GLN A 205 -23.77 20.02 27.78
CA GLN A 205 -24.10 19.56 29.13
C GLN A 205 -22.95 19.84 30.12
N ILE A 206 -21.71 19.60 29.69
CA ILE A 206 -20.51 19.98 30.43
C ILE A 206 -20.10 21.38 29.97
N ASN A 207 -19.91 22.29 30.93
CA ASN A 207 -19.58 23.68 30.67
C ASN A 207 -18.72 24.27 31.81
N ARG A 208 -18.36 25.55 31.68
CA ARG A 208 -17.45 26.23 32.62
C ARG A 208 -17.96 26.26 34.06
N ASP A 209 -19.27 26.18 34.24
CA ASP A 209 -19.89 26.29 35.57
C ASP A 209 -19.91 24.94 36.30
N ASN A 210 -19.83 23.81 35.58
CA ASN A 210 -19.95 22.47 36.17
C ASN A 210 -18.75 21.54 35.93
N ILE A 211 -17.74 21.94 35.15
CA ILE A 211 -16.56 21.11 34.84
C ILE A 211 -15.83 20.61 36.10
N SER A 212 -15.81 21.40 37.16
CA SER A 212 -15.17 21.07 38.44
C SER A 212 -15.85 19.91 39.19
N SER A 213 -17.08 19.54 38.81
CA SER A 213 -17.84 18.44 39.42
C SER A 213 -17.63 17.09 38.75
N MET A 214 -16.86 17.04 37.65
CA MET A 214 -16.62 15.81 36.91
C MET A 214 -15.93 14.75 37.76
N ARG A 215 -16.32 13.50 37.53
CA ARG A 215 -15.76 12.31 38.19
C ARG A 215 -15.43 11.28 37.12
N LEU A 216 -14.46 10.42 37.42
CA LEU A 216 -14.18 9.24 36.60
C LEU A 216 -15.44 8.37 36.57
N ALA A 217 -15.94 8.10 35.36
CA ALA A 217 -17.09 7.19 35.16
C ALA A 217 -16.63 5.74 35.10
N TRP A 218 -15.58 5.46 34.31
CA TRP A 218 -14.96 4.15 34.16
C TRP A 218 -13.55 4.31 33.57
N VAL A 219 -12.74 3.25 33.68
CA VAL A 219 -11.41 3.15 33.08
C VAL A 219 -11.27 1.80 32.39
N TRP A 220 -10.56 1.78 31.27
CA TRP A 220 -10.23 0.56 30.52
C TRP A 220 -8.74 0.51 30.24
N ALA A 221 -8.11 -0.62 30.55
CA ALA A 221 -6.68 -0.81 30.32
C ALA A 221 -6.42 -1.17 28.85
N MET A 222 -5.55 -0.41 28.20
CA MET A 222 -5.12 -0.67 26.83
C MET A 222 -3.90 -1.57 26.77
N GLY A 223 -3.65 -2.15 25.60
CA GLY A 223 -2.43 -2.91 25.33
C GLY A 223 -1.16 -2.09 25.52
N SER A 224 -0.06 -2.78 25.85
CA SER A 224 1.27 -2.17 25.97
C SER A 224 1.76 -1.61 24.62
N GLY A 225 2.51 -0.50 24.69
CA GLY A 225 3.07 0.19 23.53
C GLY A 225 2.58 1.63 23.41
N THR A 226 2.97 2.29 22.31
CA THR A 226 2.57 3.66 22.01
C THR A 226 1.07 3.74 21.75
N ASN A 227 0.37 4.53 22.55
CA ASN A 227 -1.07 4.74 22.44
C ASN A 227 -1.36 6.13 21.87
N GLN A 228 -1.91 6.19 20.65
CA GLN A 228 -2.36 7.41 19.99
C GLN A 228 -3.81 7.29 19.45
N PRO A 229 -4.74 6.61 20.13
CA PRO A 229 -6.07 6.37 19.57
C PRO A 229 -6.92 7.64 19.57
N THR A 230 -7.85 7.72 18.62
CA THR A 230 -9.08 8.51 18.75
C THR A 230 -10.25 7.54 18.73
N PRO A 231 -10.91 7.29 19.88
CA PRO A 231 -12.05 6.38 19.91
C PRO A 231 -13.18 6.88 19.02
N LEU A 232 -13.86 5.95 18.34
CA LEU A 232 -15.06 6.26 17.57
C LEU A 232 -16.30 5.84 18.37
N ILE A 233 -17.36 6.65 18.33
CA ILE A 233 -18.59 6.42 19.09
C ILE A 233 -19.78 6.43 18.14
N ARG A 234 -20.54 5.33 18.12
CA ARG A 234 -21.78 5.13 17.35
C ARG A 234 -22.78 4.35 18.17
N ASP A 235 -24.00 4.87 18.30
CA ASP A 235 -25.13 4.18 18.96
C ASP A 235 -24.76 3.60 20.35
N GLY A 236 -23.94 4.33 21.12
CA GLY A 236 -23.51 3.93 22.47
C GLY A 236 -22.36 2.92 22.52
N ILE A 237 -21.79 2.54 21.38
CA ILE A 237 -20.61 1.66 21.28
C ILE A 237 -19.37 2.52 21.01
N MET A 238 -18.32 2.30 21.80
CA MET A 238 -16.98 2.86 21.59
C MET A 238 -16.10 1.84 20.88
N TYR A 239 -15.55 2.21 19.72
CA TYR A 239 -14.56 1.44 18.99
C TYR A 239 -13.17 2.00 19.29
N LEU A 240 -12.29 1.14 19.79
CA LEU A 240 -10.98 1.51 20.32
C LEU A 240 -9.88 0.67 19.65
N ALA A 241 -8.99 1.35 18.94
CA ALA A 241 -7.78 0.76 18.39
C ALA A 241 -6.69 0.72 19.47
N ASN A 242 -6.17 -0.48 19.73
CA ASN A 242 -5.05 -0.73 20.62
C ASN A 242 -3.78 -1.00 19.80
N PRO A 243 -2.59 -0.92 20.43
CA PRO A 243 -1.35 -1.41 19.84
C PRO A 243 -1.48 -2.85 19.36
N ARG A 244 -0.63 -3.24 18.39
CA ARG A 244 -0.60 -4.58 17.79
C ARG A 244 -1.91 -5.00 17.11
N ASN A 245 -2.59 -4.09 16.42
CA ASN A 245 -3.79 -4.38 15.62
C ASN A 245 -4.88 -5.12 16.41
N VAL A 246 -5.04 -4.75 17.69
CA VAL A 246 -6.16 -5.18 18.53
C VAL A 246 -7.25 -4.12 18.42
N ILE A 247 -8.44 -4.51 18.01
CA ILE A 247 -9.60 -3.62 17.93
C ILE A 247 -10.62 -4.10 18.94
N GLN A 248 -11.12 -3.19 19.78
CA GLN A 248 -12.11 -3.49 20.80
C GLN A 248 -13.37 -2.65 20.58
N ALA A 249 -14.53 -3.25 20.80
CA ALA A 249 -15.77 -2.52 21.00
C ALA A 249 -16.18 -2.58 22.47
N LEU A 250 -16.51 -1.44 23.05
CA LEU A 250 -16.94 -1.29 24.43
C LEU A 250 -18.30 -0.60 24.49
N ASP A 251 -19.11 -0.91 25.50
CA ASP A 251 -20.24 -0.07 25.86
C ASP A 251 -19.70 1.29 26.35
N ALA A 252 -19.99 2.38 25.63
CA ALA A 252 -19.42 3.70 25.90
C ALA A 252 -19.86 4.28 27.26
N ARG A 253 -20.98 3.78 27.82
CA ARG A 253 -21.49 4.23 29.11
C ARG A 253 -20.83 3.49 30.26
N THR A 254 -20.55 2.20 30.12
CA THR A 254 -20.07 1.35 31.23
C THR A 254 -18.62 0.92 31.13
N GLY A 255 -18.00 1.03 29.95
CA GLY A 255 -16.66 0.49 29.67
C GLY A 255 -16.63 -1.04 29.56
N THR A 256 -17.79 -1.70 29.43
CA THR A 256 -17.88 -3.16 29.31
C THR A 256 -17.46 -3.61 27.91
N LEU A 257 -16.49 -4.52 27.81
CA LEU A 257 -16.07 -5.12 26.55
C LEU A 257 -17.21 -5.90 25.89
N ILE A 258 -17.48 -5.60 24.62
CA ILE A 258 -18.50 -6.25 23.79
C ILE A 258 -17.83 -7.33 22.94
N TRP A 259 -16.81 -6.94 22.18
CA TRP A 259 -15.99 -7.84 21.38
C TRP A 259 -14.56 -7.31 21.23
N GLU A 260 -13.65 -8.20 20.90
CA GLU A 260 -12.25 -7.91 20.59
C GLU A 260 -11.85 -8.70 19.35
N TYR A 261 -11.30 -8.00 18.37
CA TYR A 261 -10.55 -8.57 17.28
C TYR A 261 -9.06 -8.47 17.60
N ARG A 262 -8.36 -9.59 17.47
CA ARG A 262 -6.90 -9.67 17.55
C ARG A 262 -6.35 -10.24 16.27
N ARG A 263 -5.52 -9.45 15.60
CA ARG A 263 -4.73 -9.94 14.48
C ARG A 263 -3.67 -10.92 14.97
N GLU A 264 -3.55 -12.07 14.33
CA GLU A 264 -2.41 -12.96 14.55
C GLU A 264 -1.24 -12.50 13.69
N PHE A 265 -0.06 -12.53 14.29
CA PHE A 265 1.21 -12.28 13.61
C PHE A 265 1.97 -13.60 13.54
N ALA A 266 2.90 -13.73 12.58
CA ALA A 266 3.79 -14.89 12.54
C ALA A 266 4.60 -15.00 13.84
N GLU A 267 5.00 -16.22 14.24
CA GLU A 267 5.69 -16.47 15.51
C GLU A 267 7.02 -15.70 15.64
N ASP A 268 7.66 -15.39 14.52
CA ASP A 268 8.90 -14.63 14.39
C ASP A 268 8.69 -13.12 14.19
N PHE A 269 7.45 -12.64 14.17
CA PHE A 269 7.15 -11.22 14.00
C PHE A 269 7.56 -10.42 15.23
N ASN A 270 8.73 -9.80 15.16
CA ASN A 270 9.28 -8.95 16.20
C ASN A 270 9.49 -7.52 15.65
N VAL A 271 8.71 -6.57 16.13
CA VAL A 271 8.83 -5.15 15.76
C VAL A 271 9.69 -4.42 16.78
N PRO A 272 10.88 -3.89 16.42
CA PRO A 272 11.82 -3.27 17.37
C PRO A 272 11.27 -2.04 18.11
N PHE A 273 10.21 -1.41 17.58
CA PHE A 273 9.68 -0.14 18.06
C PHE A 273 8.61 -0.24 19.16
N PHE A 274 8.27 -1.45 19.63
CA PHE A 274 7.18 -1.67 20.59
C PHE A 274 7.59 -2.36 21.90
N GLN A 275 8.88 -2.31 22.28
CA GLN A 275 9.31 -2.66 23.64
C GLN A 275 9.10 -1.50 24.62
#